data_AF-A0A0M3JM18-F1
#
_entry.id   AF-A0A0M3JM18-F1
#
_cell.length_a   1.000
_cell.length_b   1.000
_cell.length_c   1.000
_cell.angle_alpha   90.00
_cell.angle_beta   90.00
_cell.angle_gamma   90.00
#
_symmetry.space_group_name_H-M   'P 1'
#
loop_
_entity.id
_entity.type
_entity.pdbx_description
1 polymer ?
#
loop_
_entity_poly.entity_id
_entity_poly.type
_entity_poly.pdbx_seq_one_letter_code
_entity_poly.pdbx_strand_id
1 'polypeptide(L)'
;MIMDELKLDKEIFLAQGTLRPDLIESASSLASGHADTIKTHHNDTALVRELRDLGKVIEPLKDFHKDEVRELGESLGLPKSIVMRHPFPGKLYI
;
A
#
# COMPACT_ATOMS: atom_id res chain seq x y z
N MET A 1 -11.27 13.72 -13.84
CA MET A 1 -10.95 12.58 -12.96
C MET A 1 -9.70 11.92 -13.54
N ILE A 2 -8.68 11.65 -12.73
CA ILE A 2 -7.42 11.04 -13.17
C ILE A 2 -7.69 9.67 -13.80
N MET A 3 -8.74 8.97 -13.35
CA MET A 3 -9.20 7.74 -14.00
C MET A 3 -9.61 7.91 -15.46
N ASP A 4 -10.27 9.02 -15.81
CA ASP A 4 -10.68 9.29 -17.21
C ASP A 4 -9.45 9.60 -18.09
N GLU A 5 -8.46 10.31 -17.53
CA GLU A 5 -7.20 10.63 -18.23
C GLU A 5 -6.38 9.37 -18.51
N LEU A 6 -6.34 8.44 -17.55
CA LEU A 6 -5.67 7.15 -17.67
C LEU A 6 -6.49 6.09 -18.41
N LYS A 7 -7.71 6.43 -18.87
CA LYS A 7 -8.66 5.51 -19.53
C LYS A 7 -8.92 4.24 -18.73
N LEU A 8 -9.03 4.38 -17.42
CA LEU A 8 -9.34 3.28 -16.51
C LEU A 8 -10.84 3.03 -16.48
N ASP A 9 -11.22 1.75 -16.36
CA ASP A 9 -12.62 1.38 -16.17
C ASP A 9 -13.11 1.92 -14.82
N LYS A 10 -14.38 2.34 -14.76
CA LYS A 10 -15.01 2.80 -13.54
C LYS A 10 -15.31 1.65 -12.58
N GLU A 11 -15.28 0.40 -13.02
CA GLU A 11 -15.53 -0.76 -12.14
C GLU A 11 -14.27 -1.31 -11.44
N ILE A 12 -13.11 -0.68 -11.62
CA ILE A 12 -11.87 -1.16 -10.98
C ILE A 12 -11.85 -0.91 -9.47
N PHE A 13 -11.16 -1.80 -8.77
CA PHE A 13 -10.73 -1.63 -7.38
C PHE A 13 -9.21 -1.67 -7.30
N LEU A 14 -8.63 -0.90 -6.40
CA LEU A 14 -7.20 -0.94 -6.09
C LEU A 14 -6.98 -1.72 -4.80
N ALA A 15 -6.31 -2.87 -4.90
CA ALA A 15 -5.84 -3.60 -3.73
C ALA A 15 -4.42 -3.16 -3.37
N GLN A 16 -4.19 -2.72 -2.13
CA GLN A 16 -2.86 -2.38 -1.61
C GLN A 16 -2.46 -3.36 -0.52
N GLY A 17 -1.21 -3.84 -0.58
CA GLY A 17 -0.61 -4.72 0.43
C GLY A 17 -0.16 -3.99 1.70
N THR A 18 -0.76 -2.84 2.03
CA THR A 18 -0.43 -2.04 3.22
C THR A 18 -0.59 -2.88 4.49
N LEU A 19 0.43 -2.87 5.36
CA LEU A 19 0.41 -3.58 6.64
C LEU A 19 0.13 -2.60 7.80
N ARG A 20 -0.25 -3.13 8.97
CA ARG A 20 -0.42 -2.34 10.21
C ARG A 20 0.73 -1.33 10.48
N PRO A 21 2.02 -1.72 10.43
CA PRO A 21 3.11 -0.78 10.70
C PRO A 21 3.15 0.40 9.73
N ASP A 22 2.79 0.20 8.45
CA ASP A 22 2.81 1.27 7.44
C ASP A 22 1.74 2.34 7.73
N LEU A 23 0.60 1.95 8.32
CA LEU A 23 -0.46 2.89 8.73
C LEU A 23 -0.05 3.74 9.93
N ILE A 24 0.66 3.15 10.90
CA ILE A 24 1.14 3.85 12.10
C ILE A 24 2.21 4.87 11.70
N GLU A 25 3.13 4.50 10.81
CA GLU A 25 4.13 5.42 10.29
C GLU A 25 3.49 6.58 9.52
N SER A 26 2.48 6.29 8.70
CA SER A 26 1.73 7.30 7.94
C SER A 26 0.97 8.29 8.85
N ALA A 27 0.37 7.80 9.94
CA ALA A 27 -0.29 8.65 10.94
C ALA A 27 0.70 9.51 11.74
N SER A 28 1.88 8.98 12.05
CA SER A 28 2.95 9.69 12.75
C SER A 28 3.57 10.81 11.91
N SER A 29 3.69 10.61 10.58
CA SER A 29 4.12 11.66 9.66
C SER A 29 3.12 12.82 9.53
N LEU A 30 1.83 12.59 9.79
CA LEU A 30 0.81 13.65 9.82
C LEU A 30 0.86 14.48 11.12
N ALA A 31 1.36 13.89 12.23
CA ALA A 31 1.43 14.54 13.54
C ALA A 31 2.72 15.34 13.78
N SER A 32 3.80 15.04 13.05
CA SER A 32 5.09 15.70 13.17
C SER A 32 5.26 16.77 12.09
N GLY A 33 4.77 17.98 12.36
CA GLY A 33 4.64 19.10 11.42
C GLY A 33 5.93 19.67 10.80
N HIS A 34 7.06 18.95 10.77
CA HIS A 34 8.34 19.37 10.17
C HIS A 34 8.99 18.28 9.28
N ALA A 35 8.34 17.14 9.04
CA ALA A 35 8.84 16.13 8.11
C ALA A 35 8.31 16.35 6.69
N ASP A 36 8.59 17.52 6.15
CA ASP A 36 8.12 17.94 4.85
C ASP A 36 8.69 17.04 3.73
N THR A 37 7.75 16.55 2.93
CA THR A 37 7.87 16.25 1.49
C THR A 37 8.60 15.01 0.94
N ILE A 38 9.31 14.16 1.70
CA ILE A 38 10.08 13.04 1.08
C ILE A 38 9.56 11.61 1.42
N LYS A 39 8.58 11.48 2.33
CA LYS A 39 7.96 10.19 2.69
C LYS A 39 6.44 10.16 2.45
N THR A 40 5.95 10.81 1.40
CA THR A 40 4.67 10.34 0.83
C THR A 40 4.92 8.89 0.41
N HIS A 41 4.43 7.94 1.20
CA HIS A 41 4.43 6.53 0.85
C HIS A 41 3.94 6.44 -0.60
N HIS A 42 4.57 5.62 -1.44
CA HIS A 42 4.14 5.36 -2.82
C HIS A 42 2.67 4.89 -2.92
N ASN A 43 2.03 4.66 -1.77
CA ASN A 43 0.65 4.27 -1.59
C ASN A 43 -0.35 5.43 -1.57
N ASP A 44 0.07 6.71 -1.59
CA ASP A 44 -0.83 7.87 -1.52
C ASP A 44 -0.61 8.83 -2.71
N THR A 45 -0.89 8.35 -3.92
CA THR A 45 -0.86 9.18 -5.15
C THR A 45 -2.21 9.85 -5.40
N ALA A 46 -2.26 10.85 -6.28
CA ALA A 46 -3.50 11.54 -6.62
C ALA A 46 -4.60 10.58 -7.15
N LEU A 47 -4.22 9.54 -7.90
CA LEU A 47 -5.14 8.48 -8.33
C LEU A 47 -5.64 7.65 -7.15
N VAL A 48 -4.78 7.31 -6.18
CA VAL A 48 -5.17 6.55 -5.00
C VAL A 48 -6.13 7.35 -4.13
N ARG A 49 -5.91 8.67 -3.98
CA ARG A 49 -6.84 9.56 -3.26
C ARG A 49 -8.21 9.59 -3.93
N GLU A 50 -8.25 9.76 -5.25
CA GLU A 50 -9.50 9.72 -6.01
C GLU A 50 -10.22 8.37 -5.85
N LEU A 51 -9.51 7.25 -5.92
CA LEU A 51 -10.09 5.92 -5.68
C LEU A 51 -10.55 5.74 -4.22
N ARG A 52 -9.83 6.32 -3.26
CA ARG A 52 -10.16 6.24 -1.82
C ARG A 52 -11.43 7.03 -1.50
N ASP A 53 -11.58 8.23 -2.05
CA ASP A 53 -12.78 9.06 -1.90
C ASP A 53 -14.01 8.37 -2.50
N LEU A 54 -13.81 7.54 -3.53
CA LEU A 54 -14.85 6.72 -4.15
C LEU A 54 -15.09 5.37 -3.45
N GLY A 55 -14.35 5.07 -2.36
CA GLY A 55 -14.46 3.80 -1.64
C GLY A 55 -13.94 2.57 -2.40
N LYS A 56 -13.06 2.77 -3.38
CA LYS A 56 -12.53 1.72 -4.29
C LYS A 56 -11.14 1.21 -3.92
N VAL A 57 -10.63 1.56 -2.75
CA VAL A 57 -9.35 1.07 -2.22
C VAL A 57 -9.61 -0.03 -1.20
N ILE A 58 -8.96 -1.18 -1.39
CA ILE A 58 -9.06 -2.35 -0.53
C ILE A 58 -7.67 -2.64 0.06
N GLU A 59 -7.57 -2.68 1.39
CA GLU A 59 -6.33 -2.95 2.11
C GLU A 59 -6.52 -4.23 2.95
N PRO A 60 -6.47 -5.43 2.34
CA PRO A 60 -6.85 -6.67 3.01
C PRO A 60 -5.88 -7.08 4.12
N LEU A 61 -4.63 -6.59 4.06
CA LEU A 61 -3.57 -6.92 5.01
C LEU A 61 -3.37 -5.84 6.09
N LYS A 62 -4.23 -4.81 6.12
CA LYS A 62 -4.11 -3.65 7.01
C LYS A 62 -4.09 -4.01 8.50
N ASP A 63 -4.64 -5.18 8.83
CA ASP A 63 -4.81 -5.68 10.18
C ASP A 63 -3.79 -6.77 10.56
N PHE A 64 -2.81 -7.04 9.70
CA PHE A 64 -1.80 -8.08 9.91
C PHE A 64 -0.40 -7.50 10.10
N HIS A 65 0.42 -8.21 10.88
CA HIS A 65 1.86 -8.02 10.97
C HIS A 65 2.59 -8.81 9.87
N LYS A 66 3.85 -8.47 9.64
CA LYS A 66 4.67 -9.08 8.59
C LYS A 66 4.79 -10.59 8.70
N ASP A 67 4.88 -11.12 9.92
CA ASP A 67 5.02 -12.56 10.14
C ASP A 67 3.70 -13.29 9.89
N GLU A 68 2.56 -12.69 10.26
CA GLU A 68 1.23 -13.24 9.97
C GLU A 68 0.95 -13.28 8.46
N VAL A 69 1.39 -12.26 7.72
CA VAL A 69 1.30 -12.26 6.25
C VAL A 69 2.17 -13.34 5.62
N ARG A 70 3.31 -13.68 6.24
CA ARG A 70 4.15 -14.77 5.76
C ARG A 70 3.50 -16.12 5.96
N GLU A 71 2.99 -16.38 7.16
CA GLU A 71 2.24 -17.60 7.46
C GLU A 71 1.04 -17.75 6.53
N LEU A 72 0.30 -16.65 6.28
CA LEU A 72 -0.79 -16.62 5.31
C LEU A 72 -0.30 -16.99 3.91
N GLY A 73 0.81 -16.40 3.45
CA GLY A 73 1.41 -16.72 2.15
C GLY A 73 1.80 -18.19 2.01
N GLU A 74 2.40 -18.79 3.04
CA GLU A 74 2.72 -20.22 3.06
C GLU A 74 1.45 -21.08 3.02
N SER A 75 0.41 -20.73 3.78
CA SER A 75 -0.87 -21.45 3.79
C SER A 75 -1.63 -21.38 2.45
N LEU A 76 -1.44 -20.29 1.70
CA LEU A 76 -1.98 -20.09 0.35
C LEU A 76 -1.18 -20.85 -0.72
N GLY A 77 -0.10 -21.54 -0.33
CA GLY A 77 0.75 -22.33 -1.23
C GLY A 77 1.77 -21.48 -2.01
N LEU A 78 2.07 -20.25 -1.56
CA LEU A 78 3.10 -19.44 -2.20
C LEU A 78 4.49 -20.04 -1.95
N PRO A 79 5.43 -19.97 -2.92
CA PRO A 79 6.78 -20.44 -2.73
C PRO A 79 7.47 -19.71 -1.57
N LYS A 80 8.13 -20.46 -0.70
CA LYS A 80 8.87 -19.91 0.45
C LYS A 80 9.92 -18.86 0.06
N SER A 81 10.51 -18.97 -1.13
CA SER A 81 11.45 -17.99 -1.68
C SER A 81 10.85 -16.61 -1.91
N ILE A 82 9.54 -16.54 -2.18
CA ILE A 82 8.80 -15.27 -2.34
C ILE A 82 8.38 -14.74 -0.98
N VAL A 83 7.79 -15.59 -0.14
CA VAL A 83 7.27 -15.22 1.17
C VAL A 83 8.38 -14.74 2.14
N MET A 84 9.53 -15.40 2.10
CA MET A 84 10.67 -15.08 2.97
C MET A 84 11.61 -14.01 2.40
N ARG A 85 11.28 -13.42 1.24
CA ARG A 85 12.13 -12.42 0.60
C ARG A 85 12.32 -11.21 1.51
N HIS A 86 13.54 -10.68 1.53
CA HIS A 86 13.84 -9.44 2.25
C HIS A 86 13.03 -8.27 1.65
N PRO A 87 12.54 -7.35 2.51
CA PRO A 87 11.82 -6.18 2.04
C PRO A 87 12.73 -5.37 1.13
N PHE A 88 12.18 -4.91 0.01
CA PHE A 88 12.90 -4.07 -0.93
C PHE A 88 12.36 -2.65 -0.85
N PRO A 89 13.20 -1.62 -0.65
CA PRO A 89 12.73 -0.24 -0.59
C PRO A 89 12.22 0.18 -1.98
N GLY A 90 11.01 0.73 -2.04
CA GLY A 90 10.38 1.16 -3.30
C GLY A 90 11.12 2.30 -4.01
N LYS A 91 11.99 3.04 -3.31
CA LYS A 91 12.90 4.00 -3.94
C LYS A 91 14.14 3.29 -4.48
N LEU A 92 13.99 2.65 -5.63
CA LEU A 92 15.11 2.40 -6.53
C LEU A 92 14.64 2.66 -7.97
N TYR A 93 15.14 3.77 -8.53
CA TYR A 93 14.98 4.25 -9.92
C TYR A 93 13.60 4.82 -10.31
N ILE A 94 13.34 6.06 -9.90
CA ILE A 94 12.68 7.07 -10.74
C ILE A 94 13.25 8.45 -10.40
#